data_AF-S7P4X5-F1
#
_entry.id   AF-S7P4X5-F1
#
_cell.length_a   1.000
_cell.length_b   1.000
_cell.length_c   1.000
_cell.angle_alpha   90.00
_cell.angle_beta   90.00
_cell.angle_gamma   90.00
#
_symmetry.space_group_name_H-M   'P 1'
#
loop_
_entity.id
_entity.type
_entity.pdbx_description
1 polymer ?
#
loop_
_entity_poly.entity_id
_entity_poly.type
_entity_poly.pdbx_seq_one_letter_code
_entity_poly.pdbx_strand_id
1 'polypeptide(L)'
;MGTLTGGGRPREASLSLEDPSASPLTWIEEKGPGLKRNRHLSFHFKSGSLENVPNVGDNRNIFLKDQTIFVQKLLGQISEVELAAEKKRILHCLWLAEEIQKCCG
;
A
#
# COMPACT_ATOMS: atom_id res chain seq x y z
N MET A 1 3.55 13.44 35.86
CA MET A 1 2.81 12.53 34.96
C MET A 1 1.86 13.40 34.15
N GLY A 2 2.25 13.83 32.96
CA GLY A 2 1.46 14.74 32.12
C GLY A 2 1.36 14.15 30.73
N THR A 3 0.19 13.65 30.36
CA THR A 3 -0.11 13.24 28.99
C THR A 3 -0.43 14.48 28.17
N LEU A 4 0.49 14.88 27.30
CA LEU A 4 0.22 15.82 26.21
C LEU A 4 -0.68 15.10 25.21
N THR A 5 -2.01 15.19 25.38
CA THR A 5 -2.95 14.89 24.29
C THR A 5 -2.85 16.03 23.30
N GLY A 6 -1.94 15.91 22.32
CA GLY A 6 -1.87 16.83 21.20
C GLY A 6 -3.20 16.81 20.44
N GLY A 7 -4.00 17.88 20.58
CA GLY A 7 -5.29 18.07 19.94
C GLY A 7 -5.17 18.40 18.44
N GLY A 8 -4.59 17.49 17.66
CA GLY A 8 -4.62 17.56 16.20
C GLY A 8 -5.89 16.89 15.67
N ARG A 9 -6.61 17.54 14.75
CA ARG A 9 -7.70 16.88 14.01
C ARG A 9 -7.14 15.70 13.21
N PRO A 10 -7.81 14.53 13.21
CA PRO A 10 -7.45 13.43 12.31
C PRO A 10 -7.44 13.92 10.87
N ARG A 11 -6.51 13.39 10.07
CA ARG A 11 -6.49 13.54 8.62
C ARG A 11 -6.92 12.23 8.01
N GLU A 12 -7.87 12.30 7.10
CA GLU A 12 -8.34 11.18 6.30
C GLU A 12 -8.21 11.57 4.83
N ALA A 13 -7.63 10.67 4.03
CA ALA A 13 -7.68 10.74 2.58
C ALA A 13 -8.43 9.51 2.08
N SER A 14 -9.57 9.73 1.40
CA SER A 14 -10.44 8.69 0.88
C SER A 14 -10.50 8.79 -0.64
N LEU A 15 -10.16 7.69 -1.31
CA LEU A 15 -9.95 7.65 -2.75
C LEU A 15 -10.77 6.55 -3.40
N SER A 16 -11.46 6.90 -4.47
CA SER A 16 -12.12 5.95 -5.36
C SER A 16 -11.25 5.74 -6.60
N LEU A 17 -10.84 4.51 -6.82
CA LEU A 17 -10.11 4.05 -7.98
C LEU A 17 -10.99 3.08 -8.76
N GLU A 18 -10.80 3.00 -10.07
CA GLU A 18 -11.43 1.97 -10.90
C GLU A 18 -10.34 1.12 -11.52
N ASP A 19 -10.53 -0.20 -11.47
CA ASP A 19 -9.69 -1.10 -12.24
C ASP A 19 -10.12 -1.15 -13.71
N PRO A 20 -9.34 -1.76 -14.62
CA PRO A 20 -9.71 -1.88 -16.03
C PRO A 20 -11.01 -2.66 -16.30
N SER A 21 -11.55 -3.38 -15.31
CA SER A 21 -12.82 -4.08 -15.39
C SER A 21 -14.01 -3.24 -14.89
N ALA A 22 -13.78 -1.94 -14.62
CA ALA A 22 -14.73 -1.01 -14.00
C ALA A 22 -15.18 -1.47 -12.61
N SER A 23 -14.36 -2.23 -11.90
CA SER A 23 -14.61 -2.60 -10.51
C SER A 23 -14.07 -1.50 -9.59
N PRO A 24 -14.91 -0.91 -8.72
CA PRO A 24 -14.48 0.15 -7.84
C PRO A 24 -13.58 -0.38 -6.71
N LEU A 25 -12.55 0.38 -6.40
CA LEU A 25 -11.64 0.16 -5.27
C LEU A 25 -11.59 1.42 -4.42
N THR A 26 -11.84 1.28 -3.13
CA THR A 26 -11.70 2.37 -2.16
C THR A 26 -10.40 2.21 -1.38
N TRP A 27 -9.55 3.24 -1.39
CA TRP A 27 -8.37 3.32 -0.54
C TRP A 27 -8.52 4.48 0.44
N ILE A 28 -8.35 4.18 1.74
CA ILE A 28 -8.46 5.15 2.83
C ILE A 28 -7.17 5.16 3.65
N GLU A 29 -6.59 6.34 3.84
CA GLU A 29 -5.47 6.57 4.73
C GLU A 29 -5.91 7.52 5.86
N GLU A 30 -5.95 7.01 7.09
CA GLU A 30 -6.36 7.79 8.27
C GLU A 30 -5.20 7.91 9.27
N LYS A 31 -4.92 9.12 9.73
CA LYS A 31 -3.89 9.42 10.73
C LYS A 31 -4.38 10.44 11.75
N GLY A 32 -4.23 10.12 13.03
CA GLY A 32 -4.68 10.99 14.11
C GLY A 32 -4.19 10.54 15.48
N PRO A 33 -4.19 11.44 16.48
CA PRO A 33 -3.86 11.09 17.86
C PRO A 33 -4.77 9.97 18.38
N GLY A 34 -4.19 8.95 19.01
CA GLY A 34 -4.93 7.82 19.58
C GLY A 34 -5.31 6.71 18.57
N LEU A 35 -5.12 6.92 17.27
CA LEU A 35 -5.33 5.86 16.27
C LEU A 35 -4.22 4.81 16.33
N LYS A 36 -4.60 3.53 16.35
CA LYS A 36 -3.67 2.40 16.26
C LYS A 36 -3.33 2.11 14.79
N ARG A 37 -2.13 1.60 14.55
CA ARG A 37 -1.75 1.07 13.23
C ARG A 37 -2.53 -0.22 12.96
N ASN A 38 -3.59 -0.11 12.17
CA ASN A 38 -4.43 -1.22 11.73
C ASN A 38 -4.54 -1.21 10.20
N ARG A 39 -4.92 -2.34 9.63
CA ARG A 39 -5.27 -2.46 8.20
C ARG A 39 -6.61 -3.16 8.11
N HIS A 40 -7.59 -2.49 7.51
CA HIS A 40 -8.87 -3.09 7.16
C HIS A 40 -8.85 -3.48 5.68
N LEU A 41 -9.42 -4.63 5.35
CA LEU A 41 -9.51 -5.15 3.98
C LEU A 41 -10.92 -5.69 3.79
N SER A 42 -11.57 -5.32 2.69
CA SER A 42 -12.82 -5.91 2.28
C SER A 42 -12.83 -6.01 0.76
N PHE A 43 -12.72 -7.23 0.24
CA PHE A 43 -12.79 -7.50 -1.19
C PHE A 43 -14.02 -8.35 -1.49
N HIS A 44 -14.84 -7.89 -2.44
CA HIS A 44 -16.02 -8.59 -2.92
C HIS A 44 -15.78 -9.05 -4.35
N PHE A 45 -15.75 -10.36 -4.54
CA PHE A 45 -15.58 -10.99 -5.85
C PHE A 45 -16.93 -11.50 -6.36
N LYS A 46 -16.98 -11.87 -7.65
CA LYS A 46 -18.16 -12.55 -8.22
C LYS A 46 -18.50 -13.86 -7.48
N SER A 47 -17.50 -14.48 -6.86
CA SER A 47 -17.61 -15.74 -6.13
C SER A 47 -16.97 -15.66 -4.75
N GLY A 48 -17.60 -14.92 -3.84
CA GLY A 48 -17.20 -14.83 -2.43
C GLY A 48 -16.58 -13.50 -2.03
N SER A 49 -16.22 -13.37 -0.75
CA SER A 49 -15.58 -12.18 -0.18
C SER A 49 -14.35 -12.53 0.66
N LEU A 50 -13.46 -11.54 0.83
CA LEU A 50 -12.30 -11.61 1.70
C LEU A 50 -12.26 -10.36 2.60
N GLU A 51 -12.60 -10.54 3.87
CA GLU A 51 -12.74 -9.46 4.86
C GLU A 51 -11.61 -9.46 5.91
N ASN A 52 -10.81 -10.53 5.96
CA ASN A 52 -9.70 -10.64 6.88
C ASN A 52 -8.55 -11.40 6.24
N VAL A 53 -7.33 -10.90 6.41
CA VAL A 53 -6.11 -11.62 6.04
C VAL A 53 -5.44 -12.06 7.33
N PRO A 54 -5.31 -13.38 7.57
CA PRO A 54 -4.77 -13.89 8.81
C PRO A 54 -3.31 -13.44 8.98
N ASN A 55 -3.00 -12.89 10.15
CA ASN A 55 -1.64 -12.46 10.50
C ASN A 55 -0.95 -13.55 11.35
N VAL A 56 -0.57 -14.65 10.69
CA VAL A 56 -0.07 -15.87 11.34
C VAL A 56 1.45 -15.92 11.54
N GLY A 57 2.19 -14.92 11.05
CA GLY A 57 3.64 -14.88 11.15
C GLY A 57 4.15 -13.49 11.50
N ASP A 58 5.31 -13.43 12.16
CA ASP A 58 6.12 -12.22 12.17
C ASP A 58 6.86 -12.16 10.84
N ASN A 59 6.86 -11.00 10.17
CA ASN A 59 7.54 -10.77 8.89
C ASN A 59 9.08 -10.80 9.05
N ARG A 60 9.63 -11.83 9.70
CA ARG A 60 11.05 -12.02 9.96
C ARG A 60 11.80 -11.95 8.64
N ASN A 61 12.92 -11.23 8.69
CA ASN A 61 13.83 -11.10 7.56
C ASN A 61 13.20 -10.48 6.31
N ILE A 62 12.07 -9.77 6.40
CA ILE A 62 11.43 -9.12 5.23
C ILE A 62 12.38 -8.16 4.52
N PHE A 63 13.22 -7.43 5.28
CA PHE A 63 14.25 -6.55 4.72
C PHE A 63 15.43 -7.33 4.09
N LEU A 64 15.79 -8.50 4.62
CA LEU A 64 16.80 -9.37 4.00
C LEU A 64 16.28 -9.98 2.69
N LYS A 65 14.98 -10.27 2.60
CA LYS A 65 14.35 -10.69 1.34
C LYS A 65 14.46 -9.60 0.27
N ASP A 66 14.19 -8.34 0.65
CA ASP A 66 14.35 -7.18 -0.26
C ASP A 66 15.82 -7.00 -0.70
N GLN A 67 16.76 -7.05 0.24
CA GLN A 67 18.19 -7.01 -0.06
C GLN A 67 18.61 -8.14 -1.02
N THR A 68 18.05 -9.34 -0.87
CA THR A 68 18.34 -10.48 -1.74
C THR A 68 17.91 -10.19 -3.18
N ILE A 69 16.72 -9.60 -3.37
CA ILE A 69 16.24 -9.15 -4.68
C ILE A 69 17.18 -8.09 -5.26
N PHE A 70 17.65 -7.14 -4.45
CA PHE A 70 18.60 -6.13 -4.89
C PHE A 70 19.93 -6.76 -5.35
N VAL A 71 20.48 -7.72 -4.60
CA VAL A 71 21.70 -8.46 -4.98
C VAL A 71 21.50 -9.21 -6.30
N GLN A 72 20.35 -9.86 -6.51
CA GLN A 72 20.03 -10.53 -7.78
C GLN A 72 20.06 -9.56 -8.97
N LYS A 73 19.55 -8.33 -8.79
CA LYS A 73 19.62 -7.28 -9.82
C LYS A 73 21.07 -6.89 -10.12
N LEU A 74 21.91 -6.71 -9.09
CA LEU A 74 23.33 -6.40 -9.27
C LEU A 74 24.08 -7.49 -10.03
N LEU A 75 23.72 -8.75 -9.79
CA LEU A 75 24.33 -9.91 -10.43
C LEU A 75 23.76 -10.21 -11.83
N GLY A 76 22.82 -9.40 -12.33
CA GLY A 76 22.17 -9.64 -13.63
C GLY A 76 21.30 -10.89 -13.67
N GLN A 77 20.80 -11.35 -12.51
CA GLN A 77 20.02 -12.58 -12.37
C GLN A 77 18.50 -12.37 -12.57
N ILE A 78 18.07 -11.12 -12.75
CA ILE A 78 16.69 -10.76 -13.04
C ILE A 78 16.58 -10.43 -14.52
N SER A 79 15.58 -10.97 -15.21
CA SER A 79 15.42 -10.74 -16.65
C SER A 79 15.02 -9.29 -16.95
N GLU A 80 15.33 -8.81 -18.16
CA GLU A 80 14.92 -7.46 -18.60
C GLU A 80 13.40 -7.27 -18.56
N VAL A 81 12.63 -8.33 -18.84
CA VAL A 81 11.16 -8.32 -18.81
C VAL A 81 10.66 -8.07 -17.38
N GLU A 82 11.25 -8.74 -16.39
CA GLU A 82 10.90 -8.56 -14.97
C GLU A 82 11.30 -7.15 -14.48
N LEU A 83 12.49 -6.67 -14.85
CA LEU A 83 12.93 -5.30 -14.53
C LEU A 83 12.00 -4.24 -15.15
N ALA A 84 11.60 -4.43 -16.41
CA ALA A 84 10.69 -3.53 -17.10
C ALA A 84 9.29 -3.53 -16.47
N ALA A 85 8.78 -4.71 -16.09
CA ALA A 85 7.49 -4.85 -15.41
C ALA A 85 7.49 -4.17 -14.03
N GLU A 86 8.56 -4.33 -13.25
CA GLU A 86 8.74 -3.66 -11.96
C GLU A 86 8.79 -2.14 -12.14
N LYS A 87 9.61 -1.64 -13.07
CA LYS A 87 9.71 -0.20 -13.37
C LYS A 87 8.37 0.38 -13.79
N LYS A 88 7.63 -0.30 -14.67
CA LYS A 88 6.30 0.13 -15.12
C LYS A 88 5.33 0.26 -13.94
N ARG A 89 5.30 -0.71 -13.03
CA ARG A 89 4.45 -0.68 -11.84
C ARG A 89 4.84 0.47 -10.90
N ILE A 90 6.13 0.64 -10.60
CA ILE A 90 6.61 1.71 -9.71
C ILE A 90 6.21 3.09 -10.26
N LEU A 91 6.49 3.34 -11.55
CA LEU A 91 6.17 4.62 -12.18
C LEU A 91 4.66 4.89 -12.22
N HIS A 92 3.84 3.86 -12.46
CA HIS A 92 2.39 4.00 -12.43
C HIS A 92 1.88 4.39 -11.04
N CYS A 93 2.38 3.75 -9.97
CA CYS A 93 1.99 4.10 -8.60
C CYS A 93 2.45 5.51 -8.20
N LEU A 94 3.64 5.93 -8.63
CA LEU A 94 4.12 7.30 -8.39
C LEU A 94 3.27 8.34 -9.11
N TRP A 95 2.90 8.08 -10.36
CA TRP A 95 2.00 8.94 -11.11
C TRP A 95 0.62 9.04 -10.43
N LEU A 96 0.03 7.90 -10.00
CA LEU A 96 -1.21 7.92 -9.24
C LEU A 96 -1.10 8.77 -7.97
N ALA A 97 -0.03 8.61 -7.19
CA ALA A 97 0.18 9.40 -5.98
C ALA A 97 0.28 10.92 -6.27
N GLU A 98 0.89 11.30 -7.40
CA GLU A 98 0.95 12.69 -7.84
C GLU A 98 -0.45 13.24 -8.20
N GLU A 99 -1.25 12.47 -8.95
CA GLU A 99 -2.62 12.87 -9.31
C GLU A 99 -3.52 13.00 -8.08
N ILE A 100 -3.37 12.07 -7.14
CA ILE A 100 -4.05 12.11 -5.84
C ILE A 100 -3.70 13.38 -5.07
N GLN A 101 -2.41 13.72 -5.00
CA GLN A 101 -1.96 14.91 -4.31
C GLN A 101 -2.54 16.18 -4.95
N LYS A 102 -2.71 16.22 -6.27
CA LYS A 102 -3.36 17.36 -6.96
C LYS A 102 -4.84 17.49 -6.60
N CYS A 103 -5.54 16.39 -6.34
CA CYS A 103 -6.96 16.38 -5.99
C CYS A 103 -7.24 16.67 -4.51
N CYS A 104 -6.29 16.35 -3.61
CA CYS A 104 -6.48 16.43 -2.16
C CYS A 104 -5.60 17.49 -1.46
N GLY A 105 -4.71 18.15 -2.21
CA GLY A 105 -3.74 19.14 -1.73
C GLY A 105 -4.29 20.55 -1.55
#